data_AF-A0A7C4GM53-F1
#
_entry.id   AF-A0A7C4GM53-F1
#
_cell.length_a   1.000
_cell.length_b   1.000
_cell.length_c   1.000
_cell.angle_alpha   90.00
_cell.angle_beta   90.00
_cell.angle_gamma   90.00
#
_symmetry.space_group_name_H-M   'P 1'
#
loop_
_entity.id
_entity.type
_entity.pdbx_description
1 polymer ?
#
loop_
_entity_poly.entity_id
_entity_poly.type
_entity_poly.pdbx_seq_one_letter_code
_entity_poly.pdbx_strand_id
1 'polypeptide(L)'
;MSGEEKRTLVLSLEKSELPDFLEYLERRMGGRDYSYKYSVDSGLKITLFGDREELKDSEAVVRRLYRNFRIVRNPVGGLYRYPSDWLSEHGGISMSLLTLSLKAAGLTAVWKEDILHTALEPEEMIDLMHELKSLSEEIKYEVRQRKAREVIVAVSVNSGVSPLDVLELAEEEGFMEKDDEGLWRFKADPELVMRELMKRLVEREEYGD
;
A
#
# COMPACT_ATOMS: atom_id res chain seq x y z
N MET A 1 -23.73 11.37 35.40
CA MET A 1 -24.28 11.60 34.04
C MET A 1 -23.14 12.12 33.20
N SER A 2 -22.57 11.28 32.33
CA SER A 2 -21.63 11.77 31.31
C SER A 2 -22.45 12.59 30.33
N GLY A 3 -22.23 13.90 30.28
CA GLY A 3 -22.91 14.76 29.32
C GLY A 3 -22.31 14.52 27.95
N GLU A 4 -23.14 14.40 26.93
CA GLU A 4 -22.70 14.37 25.54
C GLU A 4 -21.93 15.65 25.25
N GLU A 5 -20.61 15.52 25.02
CA GLU A 5 -19.75 16.63 24.67
C GLU A 5 -19.70 16.79 23.14
N LYS A 6 -19.35 17.98 22.67
CA LYS A 6 -19.15 18.24 21.25
C LYS A 6 -17.83 18.96 21.00
N ARG A 7 -17.18 18.61 19.90
CA ARG A 7 -15.94 19.26 19.47
C ARG A 7 -15.94 19.54 17.97
N THR A 8 -15.61 20.76 17.59
CA THR A 8 -15.55 21.16 16.18
C THR A 8 -14.10 21.31 15.70
N LEU A 9 -13.81 20.68 14.57
CA LEU A 9 -12.58 20.80 13.81
C LEU A 9 -12.85 21.58 12.53
N VAL A 10 -11.89 22.40 12.10
CA VAL A 10 -11.96 23.17 10.86
C VAL A 10 -10.79 22.73 9.98
N LEU A 11 -11.10 22.24 8.79
CA LEU A 11 -10.13 21.72 7.83
C LEU A 11 -10.13 22.60 6.58
N SER A 12 -8.95 22.94 6.09
CA SER A 12 -8.77 23.70 4.85
C SER A 12 -8.89 22.77 3.66
N LEU A 13 -10.02 22.82 2.95
CA LEU A 13 -10.30 21.92 1.84
C LEU A 13 -10.95 22.70 0.69
N GLU A 14 -10.48 22.47 -0.53
CA GLU A 14 -11.13 23.03 -1.70
C GLU A 14 -12.46 22.33 -1.99
N LYS A 15 -13.38 23.03 -2.67
CA LYS A 15 -14.70 22.46 -2.97
C LYS A 15 -14.59 21.22 -3.89
N SER A 16 -13.61 21.20 -4.78
CA SER A 16 -13.28 20.09 -5.67
C SER A 16 -12.85 18.82 -4.92
N GLU A 17 -12.19 18.96 -3.77
CA GLU A 17 -11.68 17.84 -2.97
C GLU A 17 -12.72 17.31 -1.97
N LEU A 18 -13.84 18.02 -1.79
CA LEU A 18 -14.85 17.71 -0.78
C LEU A 18 -15.45 16.31 -0.95
N PRO A 19 -15.91 15.88 -2.15
CA PRO A 19 -16.51 14.55 -2.30
C PRO A 19 -15.55 13.43 -1.92
N ASP A 20 -14.33 13.47 -2.45
CA ASP A 20 -13.30 12.47 -2.21
C ASP A 20 -12.91 12.39 -0.73
N PHE A 21 -12.76 13.55 -0.08
CA PHE A 21 -12.40 13.57 1.33
C PHE A 21 -13.53 13.06 2.22
N LEU A 22 -14.79 13.41 1.91
CA LEU A 22 -15.94 12.91 2.67
C LEU A 22 -16.09 11.40 2.52
N GLU A 23 -15.92 10.85 1.31
CA GLU A 23 -15.93 9.40 1.10
C GLU A 23 -14.78 8.72 1.86
N TYR A 24 -13.57 9.30 1.78
CA TYR A 24 -12.40 8.80 2.50
C TYR A 24 -12.62 8.80 4.03
N LEU A 25 -13.24 9.86 4.55
CA LEU A 25 -13.60 10.06 5.95
C LEU A 25 -14.69 9.07 6.40
N GLU A 26 -15.81 9.00 5.68
CA GLU A 26 -16.99 8.18 6.01
C GLU A 26 -16.63 6.70 6.17
N ARG A 27 -15.85 6.16 5.22
CA ARG A 27 -15.37 4.77 5.26
C ARG A 27 -14.55 4.44 6.52
N ARG A 28 -13.99 5.46 7.20
CA ARG A 28 -13.02 5.31 8.29
C ARG A 28 -13.49 5.84 9.64
N MET A 29 -14.58 6.61 9.66
CA MET A 29 -15.20 7.04 10.91
C MET A 29 -15.87 5.88 11.66
N GLY A 30 -16.16 4.75 11.00
CA GLY A 30 -16.44 3.47 11.65
C GLY A 30 -17.61 3.51 12.64
N GLY A 31 -18.67 4.26 12.32
CA GLY A 31 -19.85 4.40 13.18
C GLY A 31 -19.77 5.48 14.25
N ARG A 32 -18.71 6.31 14.28
CA ARG A 32 -18.61 7.48 15.14
C ARG A 32 -19.65 8.55 14.76
N ASP A 33 -20.23 9.21 15.75
CA ASP A 33 -21.20 10.29 15.54
C ASP A 33 -20.50 11.61 15.19
N TYR A 34 -20.82 12.13 14.00
CA TYR A 34 -20.36 13.45 13.57
C TYR A 34 -21.34 14.11 12.61
N SER A 35 -21.21 15.42 12.48
CA SER A 35 -21.86 16.21 11.42
C SER A 35 -20.80 17.06 10.72
N TYR A 36 -21.08 17.46 9.48
CA TYR A 36 -20.19 18.35 8.75
C TYR A 36 -20.93 19.51 8.08
N LYS A 37 -20.22 20.62 7.89
CA LYS A 37 -20.68 21.77 7.12
C LYS A 37 -19.52 22.35 6.34
N TYR A 38 -19.68 22.45 5.02
CA TYR A 38 -18.72 23.12 4.15
C TYR A 38 -19.12 24.58 3.92
N SER A 39 -18.14 25.47 3.90
CA SER A 39 -18.27 26.83 3.38
C SER A 39 -16.98 27.22 2.65
N VAL A 40 -17.10 27.94 1.54
CA VAL A 40 -15.93 28.43 0.78
C VAL A 40 -15.01 29.28 1.65
N ASP A 41 -15.58 30.12 2.53
CA ASP A 41 -14.80 31.06 3.35
C ASP A 41 -14.10 30.40 4.56
N SER A 42 -14.56 29.23 5.00
CA SER A 42 -14.09 28.61 6.25
C SER A 42 -13.68 27.15 6.12
N GLY A 43 -13.67 26.60 4.91
CA GLY A 43 -13.41 25.18 4.65
C GLY A 43 -14.47 24.25 5.23
N LEU A 44 -14.04 23.02 5.50
CA LEU A 44 -14.88 21.94 6.05
C LEU A 44 -14.87 21.98 7.58
N LYS A 45 -16.03 22.24 8.18
CA LYS A 45 -16.25 22.11 9.62
C LYS A 45 -16.79 20.73 9.94
N ILE A 46 -16.12 19.98 10.80
CA ILE A 46 -16.56 18.68 11.30
C ILE A 46 -16.84 18.82 12.79
N THR A 47 -18.07 18.51 13.22
CA THR A 47 -18.46 18.48 14.63
C THR A 47 -18.62 17.04 15.08
N LEU A 48 -17.82 16.63 16.04
CA LEU A 48 -17.80 15.32 16.67
C LEU A 48 -18.67 15.33 17.93
N PHE A 49 -19.33 14.21 18.21
CA PHE A 49 -20.15 13.98 19.39
C PHE A 49 -19.67 12.73 20.14
N GLY A 50 -19.85 12.71 21.46
CA GLY A 50 -19.49 11.57 22.30
C GLY A 50 -19.02 11.98 23.68
N ASP A 51 -18.52 11.01 24.44
CA ASP A 51 -17.81 11.31 25.69
C ASP A 51 -16.39 11.84 25.44
N ARG A 52 -15.71 12.23 26.51
CA ARG A 52 -14.38 12.85 26.42
C ARG A 52 -13.32 11.95 25.76
N GLU A 53 -13.38 10.64 25.98
CA GLU A 53 -12.43 9.67 25.42
C GLU A 53 -12.75 9.42 23.94
N GLU A 54 -14.02 9.20 23.62
CA GLU A 54 -14.54 9.06 22.26
C GLU A 54 -14.22 10.28 21.39
N LEU A 55 -14.39 11.49 21.92
CA LEU A 55 -14.06 12.73 21.21
C LEU A 55 -12.57 12.88 20.93
N LYS A 56 -11.71 12.49 21.88
CA LYS A 56 -10.26 12.55 21.72
C LYS A 56 -9.80 11.60 20.62
N ASP A 57 -10.35 10.38 20.62
CA ASP A 57 -10.03 9.37 19.62
C ASP A 57 -10.58 9.76 18.24
N SER A 58 -11.82 10.23 18.17
CA SER A 58 -12.45 10.70 16.94
C SER A 58 -11.69 11.89 16.34
N GLU A 59 -11.25 12.84 17.17
CA GLU A 59 -10.41 13.94 16.71
C GLU A 59 -9.08 13.44 16.15
N ALA A 60 -8.42 12.52 16.83
CA ALA A 60 -7.15 11.96 16.37
C ALA A 60 -7.31 11.28 15.01
N VAL A 61 -8.41 10.54 14.81
CA VAL A 61 -8.76 9.93 13.52
C VAL A 61 -8.95 11.01 12.46
N VAL A 62 -9.83 11.99 12.66
CA VAL A 62 -10.09 13.04 11.64
C VAL A 62 -8.81 13.77 11.25
N ARG A 63 -7.97 14.15 12.22
CA ARG A 63 -6.70 14.83 11.96
C ARG A 63 -5.73 13.96 11.17
N ARG A 64 -5.62 12.68 11.50
CA ARG A 64 -4.78 11.71 10.79
C ARG A 64 -5.24 11.55 9.35
N LEU A 65 -6.54 11.34 9.13
CA LEU A 65 -7.13 11.18 7.80
C LEU A 65 -6.93 12.42 6.94
N TYR A 66 -7.19 13.60 7.48
CA TYR A 66 -6.96 14.86 6.77
C TYR A 66 -5.48 15.03 6.41
N ARG A 67 -4.56 14.78 7.34
CA ARG A 67 -3.12 14.82 7.07
C ARG A 67 -2.73 13.86 5.94
N ASN A 68 -3.18 12.62 6.00
CA ASN A 68 -2.83 11.61 5.00
C ASN A 68 -3.41 11.97 3.63
N PHE A 69 -4.67 12.41 3.57
CA PHE A 69 -5.31 12.91 2.35
C PHE A 69 -4.52 14.04 1.70
N ARG A 70 -4.03 15.00 2.48
CA ARG A 70 -3.18 16.09 1.96
C ARG A 70 -1.80 15.60 1.52
N ILE A 71 -1.15 14.71 2.26
CA ILE A 71 0.20 14.23 1.93
C ILE A 71 0.19 13.45 0.61
N VAL A 72 -0.75 12.52 0.45
CA VAL A 72 -0.84 11.61 -0.70
C VAL A 72 -1.13 12.34 -2.00
N ARG A 73 -1.89 13.43 -1.97
CA ARG A 73 -2.28 14.21 -3.16
C ARG A 73 -1.30 15.32 -3.56
N ASN A 74 -0.31 15.61 -2.73
CA ASN A 74 0.62 16.72 -2.97
C ASN A 74 2.05 16.19 -3.11
N PRO A 75 2.50 15.91 -4.35
CA PRO A 75 3.87 15.47 -4.60
C PRO A 75 4.88 16.56 -4.23
N VAL A 76 6.07 16.14 -3.79
CA VAL A 76 7.18 17.05 -3.46
C VAL A 76 8.41 16.62 -4.24
N GLY A 77 8.90 17.51 -5.11
CA GLY A 77 10.01 17.19 -6.01
C GLY A 77 9.68 16.09 -7.02
N GLY A 78 8.43 16.03 -7.48
CA GLY A 78 7.96 15.03 -8.45
C GLY A 78 7.67 13.64 -7.87
N LEU A 79 7.78 13.46 -6.55
CA LEU A 79 7.47 12.19 -5.88
C LEU A 79 6.22 12.32 -5.02
N TYR A 80 5.32 11.37 -5.18
CA TYR A 80 4.20 11.14 -4.28
C TYR A 80 4.68 10.55 -2.95
N ARG A 81 3.89 10.78 -1.91
CA ARG A 81 4.25 10.49 -0.52
C ARG A 81 3.15 9.69 0.14
N TYR A 82 3.50 8.51 0.63
CA TYR A 82 2.56 7.56 1.18
C TYR A 82 2.93 7.23 2.62
N PRO A 83 2.22 7.82 3.60
CA PRO A 83 2.33 7.43 4.99
C PRO A 83 2.07 5.93 5.17
N SER A 84 2.84 5.27 6.05
CA SER A 84 2.73 3.83 6.29
C SER A 84 1.37 3.40 6.84
N ASP A 85 0.71 4.27 7.61
CA ASP A 85 -0.66 4.07 8.08
C ASP A 85 -1.66 4.11 6.92
N TRP A 86 -1.52 5.06 5.99
CA TRP A 86 -2.31 5.09 4.76
C TRP A 86 -2.10 3.83 3.92
N LEU A 87 -0.85 3.38 3.72
CA LEU A 87 -0.56 2.15 2.99
C LEU A 87 -1.18 0.92 3.67
N SER A 88 -1.07 0.82 5.00
CA SER A 88 -1.64 -0.29 5.76
C SER A 88 -3.18 -0.30 5.70
N GLU A 89 -3.82 0.87 5.60
CA GLU A 89 -5.27 0.99 5.44
C GLU A 89 -5.76 0.58 4.05
N HIS A 90 -4.95 0.75 3.00
CA HIS A 90 -5.34 0.45 1.62
C HIS A 90 -4.89 -0.94 1.16
N GLY A 91 -3.91 -1.55 1.84
CA GLY A 91 -3.33 -2.82 1.42
C GLY A 91 -3.19 -3.81 2.56
N GLY A 92 -3.63 -5.04 2.30
CA GLY A 92 -3.33 -6.21 3.13
C GLY A 92 -1.94 -6.80 2.87
N ILE A 93 -1.01 -6.01 2.33
CA ILE A 93 0.33 -6.45 1.96
C ILE A 93 1.39 -5.86 2.88
N SER A 94 2.58 -6.46 2.88
CA SER A 94 3.70 -5.92 3.63
C SER A 94 4.36 -4.76 2.90
N MET A 95 4.92 -3.81 3.67
CA MET A 95 5.75 -2.74 3.10
C MET A 95 7.02 -3.27 2.41
N SER A 96 7.50 -4.44 2.84
CA SER A 96 8.61 -5.17 2.21
C SER A 96 8.24 -5.59 0.79
N LEU A 97 7.07 -6.23 0.60
CA LEU A 97 6.57 -6.63 -0.71
C LEU A 97 6.41 -5.41 -1.63
N LEU A 98 5.71 -4.37 -1.17
CA LEU A 98 5.53 -3.15 -1.95
C LEU A 98 6.88 -2.55 -2.40
N THR A 99 7.85 -2.48 -1.47
CA THR A 99 9.18 -1.95 -1.79
C THR A 99 9.92 -2.81 -2.81
N LEU A 100 9.86 -4.14 -2.68
CA LEU A 100 10.48 -5.06 -3.64
C LEU A 100 9.85 -4.90 -5.03
N SER A 101 8.52 -4.84 -5.12
CA SER A 101 7.81 -4.70 -6.39
C SER A 101 8.13 -3.39 -7.10
N LEU A 102 8.18 -2.27 -6.36
CA LEU A 102 8.60 -0.98 -6.93
C LEU A 102 10.05 -1.01 -7.42
N LYS A 103 10.96 -1.63 -6.67
CA LYS A 103 12.37 -1.78 -7.09
C LYS A 103 12.49 -2.67 -8.33
N ALA A 104 11.74 -3.76 -8.41
CA ALA A 104 11.73 -4.66 -9.56
C ALA A 104 11.24 -3.95 -10.83
N ALA A 105 10.29 -3.01 -10.70
CA ALA A 105 9.84 -2.13 -11.76
C ALA A 105 10.88 -1.05 -12.19
N GLY A 106 12.02 -0.96 -11.50
CA GLY A 106 12.98 0.14 -11.66
C GLY A 106 12.47 1.49 -11.13
N LEU A 107 11.38 1.50 -10.34
CA LEU A 107 10.79 2.71 -9.78
C LEU A 107 11.51 3.15 -8.51
N THR A 108 11.37 4.45 -8.21
CA THR A 108 11.87 5.02 -6.94
C THR A 108 11.04 4.47 -5.78
N ALA A 109 11.71 3.90 -4.77
CA ALA A 109 11.07 3.44 -3.54
C ALA A 109 11.93 3.81 -2.32
N VAL A 110 11.79 5.06 -1.86
CA VAL A 110 12.61 5.62 -0.77
C VAL A 110 11.75 5.87 0.46
N TRP A 111 12.13 5.24 1.58
CA TRP A 111 11.50 5.50 2.86
C TRP A 111 12.20 6.65 3.58
N LYS A 112 11.44 7.66 3.99
CA LYS A 112 11.87 8.72 4.91
C LYS A 112 10.98 8.64 6.14
N GLU A 113 11.55 8.23 7.26
CA GLU A 113 10.79 7.86 8.46
C GLU A 113 9.72 6.81 8.12
N ASP A 114 8.44 7.13 8.28
CA ASP A 114 7.30 6.26 8.02
C ASP A 114 6.57 6.61 6.70
N ILE A 115 7.20 7.39 5.81
CA ILE A 115 6.63 7.83 4.54
C ILE A 115 7.42 7.23 3.38
N LEU A 116 6.72 6.50 2.51
CA LEU A 116 7.26 6.02 1.24
C LEU A 116 7.19 7.13 0.18
N HIS A 117 8.30 7.38 -0.48
CA HIS A 117 8.39 8.27 -1.64
C HIS A 117 8.56 7.46 -2.92
N THR A 118 7.66 7.67 -3.89
CA THR A 118 7.70 7.01 -5.19
C THR A 118 7.11 7.89 -6.29
N ALA A 119 7.31 7.49 -7.55
CA ALA A 119 6.79 8.18 -8.72
C ALA A 119 5.34 7.80 -9.04
N LEU A 120 4.82 6.70 -8.49
CA LEU A 120 3.43 6.27 -8.73
C LEU A 120 2.41 7.24 -8.15
N GLU A 121 1.38 7.52 -8.93
CA GLU A 121 0.20 8.27 -8.50
C GLU A 121 -0.68 7.45 -7.53
N PRO A 122 -1.57 8.08 -6.76
CA PRO A 122 -2.35 7.37 -5.74
C PRO A 122 -3.23 6.25 -6.29
N GLU A 123 -3.80 6.43 -7.48
CA GLU A 123 -4.64 5.40 -8.13
C GLU A 123 -3.77 4.19 -8.53
N GLU A 124 -2.65 4.42 -9.21
CA GLU A 124 -1.70 3.37 -9.59
C GLU A 124 -1.13 2.62 -8.39
N MET A 125 -0.87 3.33 -7.28
CA MET A 125 -0.43 2.73 -6.02
C MET A 125 -1.49 1.78 -5.46
N ILE A 126 -2.77 2.19 -5.46
CA ILE A 126 -3.88 1.35 -4.97
C ILE A 126 -4.02 0.10 -5.84
N ASP A 127 -3.96 0.27 -7.17
CA ASP A 127 -4.07 -0.84 -8.12
C ASP A 127 -2.93 -1.85 -7.93
N LEU A 128 -1.68 -1.37 -7.85
CA LEU A 128 -0.52 -2.21 -7.54
C LEU A 128 -0.72 -2.98 -6.22
N MET A 129 -1.20 -2.31 -5.16
CA MET A 129 -1.41 -2.95 -3.86
C MET A 129 -2.49 -4.04 -3.90
N HIS A 130 -3.55 -3.85 -4.69
CA HIS A 130 -4.57 -4.87 -4.91
C HIS A 130 -4.03 -6.07 -5.70
N GLU A 131 -3.26 -5.82 -6.76
CA GLU A 131 -2.65 -6.87 -7.57
C GLU A 131 -1.67 -7.72 -6.75
N LEU A 132 -0.78 -7.06 -6.00
CA LEU A 132 0.15 -7.73 -5.08
C LEU A 132 -0.56 -8.59 -4.05
N LYS A 133 -1.70 -8.13 -3.54
CA LYS A 133 -2.52 -8.90 -2.61
C LYS A 133 -3.07 -10.15 -3.27
N SER A 134 -3.64 -10.00 -4.48
CA SER A 134 -4.22 -11.12 -5.25
C SER A 134 -3.16 -12.19 -5.53
N LEU A 135 -2.03 -11.79 -6.10
CA LEU A 135 -0.92 -12.70 -6.42
C LEU A 135 -0.33 -13.36 -5.17
N SER A 136 -0.22 -12.61 -4.06
CA SER A 136 0.22 -13.20 -2.79
C SER A 136 -0.79 -14.19 -2.22
N GLU A 137 -2.09 -14.04 -2.49
CA GLU A 137 -3.12 -14.97 -2.04
C GLU A 137 -3.15 -16.26 -2.87
N GLU A 138 -2.82 -16.15 -4.16
CA GLU A 138 -2.74 -17.25 -5.12
C GLU A 138 -1.66 -18.27 -4.72
N ILE A 139 -0.44 -17.82 -4.43
CA ILE A 139 0.73 -18.69 -4.20
C ILE A 139 0.97 -19.06 -2.73
N LYS A 140 0.10 -18.63 -1.80
CA LYS A 140 0.37 -18.70 -0.34
C LYS A 140 0.47 -20.13 0.19
N TYR A 141 -0.15 -21.10 -0.48
CA TYR A 141 -0.17 -22.49 -0.02
C TYR A 141 1.04 -23.28 -0.51
N GLU A 142 1.59 -22.88 -1.66
CA GLU A 142 2.75 -23.44 -2.33
C GLU A 142 4.04 -22.88 -1.75
N VAL A 143 4.09 -21.56 -1.52
CA VAL A 143 5.24 -20.87 -0.92
C VAL A 143 4.84 -20.31 0.45
N ARG A 144 5.04 -21.11 1.49
CA ARG A 144 4.69 -20.75 2.87
C ARG A 144 5.59 -19.66 3.45
N GLN A 145 6.86 -19.63 3.04
CA GLN A 145 7.87 -18.72 3.56
C GLN A 145 7.61 -17.32 3.01
N ARG A 146 7.29 -16.37 3.92
CA ARG A 146 6.92 -15.00 3.54
C ARG A 146 7.94 -14.34 2.61
N LYS A 147 9.23 -14.37 2.93
CA LYS A 147 10.26 -13.72 2.09
C LYS A 147 10.35 -14.33 0.69
N ALA A 148 10.26 -15.65 0.58
CA ALA A 148 10.26 -16.33 -0.72
C ALA A 148 9.05 -15.90 -1.55
N ARG A 149 7.87 -15.94 -0.94
CA ARG A 149 6.63 -15.49 -1.56
C ARG A 149 6.69 -14.04 -2.00
N GLU A 150 7.24 -13.15 -1.18
CA GLU A 150 7.34 -11.72 -1.54
C GLU A 150 8.17 -11.49 -2.81
N VAL A 151 9.30 -12.19 -2.98
CA VAL A 151 10.12 -12.07 -4.20
C VAL A 151 9.38 -12.61 -5.42
N ILE A 152 8.79 -13.80 -5.32
CA ILE A 152 8.04 -14.43 -6.42
C ILE A 152 6.90 -13.52 -6.88
N VAL A 153 6.13 -12.98 -5.92
CA VAL A 153 5.04 -12.05 -6.22
C VAL A 153 5.55 -10.74 -6.82
N ALA A 154 6.67 -10.21 -6.35
CA ALA A 154 7.27 -9.01 -6.90
C ALA A 154 7.77 -9.21 -8.34
N VAL A 155 8.29 -10.39 -8.70
CA VAL A 155 8.65 -10.70 -10.09
C VAL A 155 7.39 -10.89 -10.94
N SER A 156 6.41 -11.63 -10.42
CA SER A 156 5.15 -11.91 -11.11
C SER A 156 4.41 -10.63 -11.53
N VAL A 157 4.21 -9.70 -10.60
CA VAL A 157 3.51 -8.43 -10.90
C VAL A 157 4.21 -7.59 -11.96
N ASN A 158 5.55 -7.66 -12.03
CA ASN A 158 6.33 -6.82 -12.94
C ASN A 158 6.57 -7.47 -14.31
N SER A 159 6.36 -8.78 -14.42
CA SER A 159 6.50 -9.53 -15.67
C SER A 159 5.17 -9.93 -16.28
N GLY A 160 4.06 -9.84 -15.53
CA GLY A 160 2.75 -10.34 -15.95
C GLY A 160 2.66 -11.88 -15.98
N VAL A 161 3.71 -12.58 -15.55
CA VAL A 161 3.77 -14.04 -15.47
C VAL A 161 3.18 -14.50 -14.14
N SER A 162 2.50 -15.66 -14.13
CA SER A 162 1.86 -16.15 -12.90
C SER A 162 2.88 -16.44 -11.79
N PRO A 163 2.52 -16.31 -10.50
CA PRO A 163 3.42 -16.62 -9.40
C PRO A 163 3.93 -18.06 -9.40
N LEU A 164 3.13 -19.01 -9.93
CA LEU A 164 3.52 -20.40 -10.06
C LEU A 164 4.60 -20.58 -11.13
N ASP A 165 4.41 -20.00 -12.30
CA ASP A 165 5.39 -20.10 -13.40
C ASP A 165 6.72 -19.42 -13.02
N VAL A 166 6.66 -18.30 -12.28
CA VAL A 166 7.85 -17.64 -11.72
C VAL A 166 8.59 -18.54 -10.73
N LEU A 167 7.85 -19.27 -9.89
CA LEU A 167 8.44 -20.22 -8.95
C LEU A 167 9.10 -21.41 -9.67
N GLU A 168 8.44 -21.96 -10.68
CA GLU A 168 8.97 -23.03 -11.53
C GLU A 168 10.27 -22.57 -12.23
N LEU A 169 10.25 -21.38 -12.83
CA LEU A 169 11.45 -20.78 -13.42
C LEU A 169 12.58 -20.61 -12.40
N ALA A 170 12.27 -20.18 -11.18
CA ALA A 170 13.27 -20.01 -10.13
C ALA A 170 13.91 -21.34 -9.70
N GLU A 171 13.15 -22.44 -9.74
CA GLU A 171 13.66 -23.78 -9.51
C GLU A 171 14.52 -24.27 -10.69
N GLU A 172 14.03 -24.12 -11.94
CA GLU A 172 14.73 -24.51 -13.17
C GLU A 172 16.11 -23.85 -13.30
N GLU A 173 16.18 -22.55 -13.03
CA GLU A 173 17.42 -21.76 -13.08
C GLU A 173 18.30 -21.97 -11.84
N GLY A 174 17.85 -22.78 -10.87
CA GLY A 174 18.58 -23.10 -9.66
C GLY A 174 18.69 -21.92 -8.68
N PHE A 175 17.88 -20.88 -8.81
CA PHE A 175 17.83 -19.77 -7.86
C PHE A 175 17.13 -20.17 -6.55
N MET A 176 16.21 -21.12 -6.64
CA MET A 176 15.47 -21.67 -5.52
C MET A 176 15.52 -23.19 -5.53
N GLU A 177 15.41 -23.78 -4.35
CA GLU A 177 15.18 -25.21 -4.18
C GLU A 177 14.24 -25.48 -3.03
N LYS A 178 13.61 -26.65 -3.08
CA LYS A 178 12.78 -27.17 -1.99
C LYS A 178 13.63 -28.04 -1.08
N ASP A 179 13.65 -27.73 0.22
CA ASP A 179 14.36 -28.53 1.21
C ASP A 179 13.60 -29.82 1.56
N ASP A 180 14.21 -30.68 2.37
CA ASP A 180 13.66 -31.97 2.80
C ASP A 180 12.32 -31.85 3.55
N GLU A 181 12.01 -30.68 4.10
CA GLU A 181 10.74 -30.37 4.79
C GLU A 181 9.68 -29.80 3.85
N GLY A 182 10.01 -29.66 2.56
CA GLY A 182 9.12 -29.09 1.55
C GLY A 182 9.12 -27.56 1.54
N LEU A 183 10.11 -26.90 2.13
CA LEU A 183 10.19 -25.44 2.24
C LEU A 183 11.09 -24.88 1.12
N TRP A 184 10.64 -23.79 0.51
CA TRP A 184 11.41 -23.09 -0.51
C TRP A 184 12.52 -22.22 0.10
N ARG A 185 13.74 -22.37 -0.42
CA ARG A 185 14.92 -21.60 -0.03
C ARG A 185 15.61 -20.98 -1.23
N PHE A 186 16.09 -19.75 -1.07
CA PHE A 186 16.97 -19.13 -2.06
C PHE A 186 18.39 -19.66 -1.95
N LYS A 187 19.05 -19.87 -3.09
CA LYS A 187 20.49 -20.18 -3.15
C LYS A 187 21.38 -18.93 -3.17
N ALA A 188 20.78 -17.76 -3.35
CA ALA A 188 21.46 -16.48 -3.39
C ALA A 188 20.67 -15.40 -2.64
N ASP A 189 21.19 -14.18 -2.63
CA ASP A 189 20.48 -13.04 -2.06
C ASP A 189 19.13 -12.80 -2.78
N PRO A 190 18.01 -12.58 -2.05
CA PRO A 190 16.69 -12.36 -2.64
C PRO A 190 16.62 -11.25 -3.69
N GLU A 191 17.33 -10.13 -3.50
CA GLU A 191 17.33 -9.03 -4.48
C GLU A 191 18.12 -9.41 -5.75
N LEU A 192 19.17 -10.23 -5.62
CA LEU A 192 19.87 -10.79 -6.77
C LEU A 192 18.97 -11.76 -7.54
N VAL A 193 18.31 -12.69 -6.86
CA VAL A 193 17.38 -13.65 -7.47
C VAL A 193 16.28 -12.92 -8.23
N MET A 194 15.66 -11.91 -7.62
CA MET A 194 14.63 -11.10 -8.26
C MET A 194 15.11 -10.46 -9.57
N ARG A 195 16.32 -9.88 -9.57
CA ARG A 195 16.90 -9.25 -10.77
C ARG A 195 17.20 -10.26 -11.88
N GLU A 196 17.78 -11.40 -11.52
CA GLU A 196 18.10 -12.44 -12.51
C GLU A 196 16.83 -13.07 -13.10
N LEU A 197 15.81 -13.32 -12.29
CA LEU A 197 14.51 -13.80 -12.77
C LEU A 197 13.86 -12.83 -13.76
N MET A 198 13.80 -11.54 -13.42
CA MET A 198 13.27 -10.51 -14.32
C MET A 198 14.04 -10.48 -15.65
N LYS A 199 15.37 -10.59 -15.60
CA LYS A 199 16.20 -10.64 -16.81
C LYS A 199 15.88 -11.86 -17.68
N ARG A 200 15.74 -13.04 -17.09
CA ARG A 200 15.40 -14.27 -17.84
C ARG A 200 14.02 -14.22 -18.47
N LEU A 201 13.04 -13.61 -17.81
CA LEU A 201 11.70 -13.45 -18.36
C LEU A 201 11.70 -12.53 -19.60
N VAL A 202 12.45 -11.42 -19.55
CA VAL A 202 12.64 -10.55 -20.72
C VAL A 202 13.34 -11.29 -21.87
N GLU A 203 14.38 -12.07 -21.57
CA GLU A 203 15.07 -12.89 -22.58
C GLU A 203 14.13 -13.94 -23.22
N ARG A 204 13.27 -14.60 -22.44
CA ARG A 204 12.30 -15.58 -22.97
C ARG A 204 11.23 -14.92 -23.86
N GLU A 205 10.78 -13.71 -23.53
CA GLU A 205 9.87 -12.94 -24.39
C GLU A 205 10.52 -12.50 -25.71
N GLU A 206 11.79 -12.06 -25.68
CA GLU A 206 12.51 -11.58 -26.86
C GLU A 206 12.92 -12.70 -27.82
N TYR A 207 13.24 -13.89 -27.29
CA TYR A 207 13.78 -15.01 -28.08
C TYR A 207 12.77 -16.12 -28.39
N GLY A 208 11.55 -16.06 -27.85
CA GLY A 208 10.41 -16.90 -28.21
C GLY A 208 10.67 -18.40 -28.01
N ASP A 209 10.38 -18.89 -26.81
CA ASP A 209 10.00 -20.30 -26.59
C ASP A 209 8.51 -20.52 -26.88
#